data_AF-A0A081XY61-F1
#
_entry.id   AF-A0A081XY61-F1
#
_cell.length_a   1.000
_cell.length_b   1.000
_cell.length_c   1.000
_cell.angle_alpha   90.00
_cell.angle_beta   90.00
_cell.angle_gamma   90.00
#
_symmetry.space_group_name_H-M   'P 1'
#
loop_
_entity.id
_entity.type
_entity.pdbx_description
1 polymer ?
#
loop_
_entity_poly.entity_id
_entity_poly.type
_entity_poly.pdbx_seq_one_letter_code
_entity_poly.pdbx_strand_id
1 'polypeptide(L)' 'MRVLVTGGAGSIGPHVVEALRARGHEPVVFDVRHLTADSSRLRAELGWKPEIGFDEGMREFAAAGPRGD' A
#
# COMPACT_ATOMS: atom_id res chain seq x y z
N MET A 1 11.99 -14.60 -15.47
CA MET A 1 12.85 -13.40 -15.24
C MET A 1 12.94 -13.13 -13.74
N ARG A 2 14.06 -12.58 -13.27
CA ARG A 2 14.21 -12.15 -11.87
C ARG A 2 13.51 -10.81 -11.64
N VAL A 3 12.69 -10.70 -10.59
CA VAL A 3 11.90 -9.50 -10.28
C VAL A 3 12.09 -9.12 -8.81
N LEU A 4 12.56 -7.90 -8.53
CA LEU A 4 12.61 -7.40 -7.16
C LEU A 4 11.20 -6.95 -6.72
N VAL A 5 10.72 -7.48 -5.59
CA VAL A 5 9.46 -7.09 -4.97
C VAL A 5 9.77 -6.35 -3.67
N THR A 6 9.51 -5.04 -3.65
CA THR A 6 9.58 -4.23 -2.43
C THR A 6 8.24 -4.31 -1.68
N GLY A 7 8.27 -4.39 -0.34
CA GLY A 7 7.05 -4.57 0.46
C GLY A 7 6.44 -5.98 0.35
N GLY A 8 7.23 -6.97 -0.09
CA GLY A 8 6.77 -8.33 -0.36
C GLY A 8 6.35 -9.13 0.88
N ALA A 9 6.68 -8.66 2.09
CA ALA A 9 6.23 -9.24 3.36
C ALA A 9 5.04 -8.48 3.99
N GLY A 10 4.54 -7.41 3.33
CA GLY A 10 3.30 -6.74 3.71
C GLY A 10 2.03 -7.56 3.42
N SER A 11 0.85 -6.99 3.63
CA SER A 11 -0.42 -7.71 3.42
C SER A 11 -0.67 -8.13 1.96
N ILE A 12 -0.29 -7.28 1.00
CA ILE A 12 -0.48 -7.51 -0.44
C ILE A 12 0.70 -8.30 -1.04
N GLY A 13 1.90 -8.13 -0.46
CA GLY A 13 3.16 -8.66 -0.98
C GLY A 13 3.15 -10.16 -1.33
N PRO A 14 2.68 -11.05 -0.45
CA PRO A 14 2.60 -12.49 -0.72
C PRO A 14 1.76 -12.83 -1.96
N HIS A 15 0.65 -12.12 -2.18
CA HIS A 15 -0.20 -12.35 -3.36
C HIS A 15 0.52 -11.97 -4.67
N VAL A 16 1.32 -10.90 -4.65
CA VAL A 16 2.14 -10.48 -5.79
C VAL A 16 3.24 -11.49 -6.07
N VAL A 17 3.92 -12.00 -5.04
CA VAL A 17 4.97 -13.03 -5.17
C VAL A 17 4.41 -14.29 -5.79
N GLU A 18 3.27 -14.78 -5.30
CA GLU A 18 2.63 -15.97 -5.86
C GLU A 18 2.16 -15.76 -7.31
N ALA A 19 1.59 -14.59 -7.62
CA ALA A 19 1.19 -14.25 -8.99
C ALA A 19 2.39 -14.15 -9.96
N LEU A 20 3.56 -13.71 -9.49
CA LEU A 20 4.80 -13.68 -10.29
C LEU A 20 5.36 -15.08 -10.52
N ARG A 21 5.37 -15.92 -9.48
CA ARG A 21 5.79 -17.33 -9.58
C ARG A 21 4.91 -18.11 -10.56
N ALA A 22 3.60 -17.94 -10.48
CA ALA A 22 2.63 -18.58 -11.38
C ALA A 22 2.86 -18.22 -12.87
N ARG A 23 3.48 -17.06 -13.15
CA ARG A 23 3.83 -16.60 -14.50
C ARG A 23 5.25 -17.00 -14.92
N GLY A 24 5.97 -17.82 -14.14
CA GLY A 24 7.33 -18.27 -14.45
C GLY A 24 8.42 -17.23 -14.15
N HIS A 25 8.12 -16.24 -13.31
CA HIS A 25 9.13 -15.30 -12.81
C HIS A 25 9.77 -15.81 -11.51
N GLU A 26 10.95 -15.28 -11.21
CA GLU A 26 11.72 -15.54 -9.99
C GLU A 26 11.71 -14.27 -9.13
N PRO A 27 10.69 -14.07 -8.27
CA PRO A 27 10.63 -12.91 -7.40
C PRO A 27 11.68 -12.99 -6.28
N VAL A 28 12.34 -11.87 -6.03
CA VAL A 28 13.26 -11.63 -4.91
C VAL A 28 12.60 -10.61 -4.01
N VAL A 29 12.31 -10.97 -2.76
CA VAL A 29 11.62 -10.08 -1.83
C VAL A 29 12.62 -9.23 -1.06
N PHE A 30 12.37 -7.93 -1.02
CA PHE A 30 13.04 -6.99 -0.12
C PHE A 30 11.99 -6.23 0.69
N ASP A 31 12.14 -6.21 2.02
CA ASP A 31 11.18 -5.51 2.87
C ASP A 31 11.84 -4.89 4.10
N VAL A 32 11.25 -3.79 4.57
CA VAL A 32 11.63 -3.08 5.79
C VAL A 32 10.57 -3.34 6.84
N ARG A 33 10.91 -4.13 7.86
CA ARG A 33 9.96 -4.64 8.87
C ARG A 33 9.30 -3.57 9.75
N HIS A 34 9.91 -2.39 9.87
CA HIS A 34 9.49 -1.34 10.80
C HIS A 34 9.50 0.03 10.13
N LEU A 35 8.64 0.21 9.14
CA LEU A 35 8.38 1.51 8.52
C LEU A 35 6.95 1.93 8.84
N THR A 36 6.79 2.89 9.75
CA THR A 36 5.48 3.47 10.08
C THR A 36 5.43 4.90 9.58
N ALA A 37 4.38 5.24 8.85
CA ALA A 37 4.12 6.62 8.47
C ALA A 37 3.73 7.45 9.70
N ASP A 38 4.38 8.59 9.90
CA ASP A 38 4.09 9.50 11.01
C ASP A 38 3.37 10.75 10.51
N SER A 39 2.06 10.80 10.76
CA SER A 39 1.22 11.94 10.35
C SER A 39 1.55 13.22 11.13
N SER A 40 2.16 13.14 12.32
CA SER A 40 2.57 14.32 13.08
C SER A 40 3.76 15.01 12.39
N ARG A 41 4.72 14.22 11.90
CA ARG A 41 5.86 14.72 11.12
C ARG A 41 5.44 15.30 9.78
N LEU A 42 4.50 14.66 9.07
CA LEU A 42 3.95 15.24 7.83
C LEU A 42 3.35 16.63 8.05
N ARG A 43 2.63 16.83 9.16
CA ARG A 43 2.08 18.14 9.54
C ARG A 43 3.16 19.15 9.87
N ALA A 44 4.14 18.76 10.69
CA ALA A 44 5.16 19.66 11.19
C ALA A 44 6.18 20.06 10.11
N GLU A 45 6.60 19.12 9.28
CA GLU A 45 7.70 19.32 8.33
C GLU A 45 7.21 19.80 6.96
N LEU A 46 6.01 19.38 6.53
CA LEU A 46 5.49 19.67 5.20
C LEU A 46 4.26 20.60 5.22
N GLY A 47 3.78 20.99 6.40
CA GLY A 47 2.51 21.72 6.54
C GLY A 47 1.30 20.92 6.07
N TRP A 48 1.46 19.60 5.86
CA TRP A 48 0.41 18.76 5.30
C TRP A 48 -0.76 18.64 6.27
N LYS A 49 -1.98 18.71 5.73
CA LYS A 49 -3.21 18.41 6.47
C LYS A 49 -4.19 17.70 5.54
N PRO A 50 -5.02 16.77 6.05
CA PRO A 50 -6.08 16.20 5.25
C PRO A 50 -7.06 17.31 4.85
N GLU A 51 -7.43 17.35 3.58
CA GLU A 51 -8.41 18.30 3.05
C GLU A 51 -9.84 17.78 3.24
N ILE A 52 -10.00 16.44 3.21
CA ILE A 52 -11.28 15.77 3.42
C ILE A 52 -11.42 15.38 4.89
N GLY A 53 -12.54 15.80 5.49
CA GLY A 53 -12.89 15.42 6.86
C GLY A 53 -13.23 13.93 6.96
N PHE A 54 -13.05 13.35 8.15
CA PHE A 54 -13.28 11.90 8.35
C PHE A 54 -14.69 11.46 7.93
N ASP A 55 -15.73 12.15 8.41
CA ASP A 55 -17.13 11.77 8.13
C ASP A 55 -17.48 11.87 6.65
N GLU A 56 -16.92 12.85 5.95
CA GLU A 56 -17.10 13.03 4.51
C GLU A 56 -16.40 11.91 3.75
N GLY A 57 -15.13 11.65 4.06
CA GLY A 57 -14.36 10.59 3.43
C GLY A 57 -14.95 9.20 3.67
N MET A 58 -15.48 8.94 4.86
CA MET A 58 -16.14 7.65 5.17
C MET A 58 -17.46 7.49 4.41
N ARG A 59 -18.24 8.56 4.23
CA ARG A 59 -19.45 8.53 3.40
C ARG A 59 -19.12 8.26 1.94
N GLU A 60 -18.10 8.93 1.41
CA GLU A 60 -17.64 8.69 0.04
C GLU A 60 -17.15 7.25 -0.14
N PHE A 61 -16.31 6.77 0.78
CA PHE A 61 -15.79 5.40 0.74
C PHE A 61 -16.91 4.35 0.75
N ALA A 62 -17.90 4.50 1.62
CA ALA A 62 -19.04 3.58 1.69
C ALA A 62 -19.89 3.59 0.41
N ALA A 63 -19.96 4.74 -0.28
CA ALA A 63 -20.72 4.88 -1.52
C ALA A 63 -19.96 4.41 -2.77
N ALA A 64 -18.63 4.30 -2.72
CA ALA A 64 -17.78 4.05 -3.89
C ALA A 64 -17.94 2.66 -4.54
N GLY A 65 -18.58 1.70 -3.84
CA GLY A 65 -18.69 0.31 -4.30
C GLY A 65 -17.34 -0.40 -4.43
N PRO A 66 -17.32 -1.71 -4.76
CA PRO A 66 -16.09 -2.42 -5.06
C PRO A 66 -15.45 -1.85 -6.33
N ARG A 67 -14.16 -1.48 -6.28
CA ARG A 67 -13.39 -1.13 -7.47
C ARG A 67 -12.75 -2.41 -8.00
N GLY A 68 -13.23 -2.93 -9.13
CA GLY A 68 -12.69 -4.11 -9.77
C GLY A 68 -13.53 -4.55 -10.97
N ASP A 69 -13.07 -4.17 -12.16
CA ASP A 69 -13.46 -4.78 -13.45
C ASP A 69 -12.46 -5.90 -13.79
#